data_AF-A0A355Q5C9-F1
#
_entry.id   AF-A0A355Q5C9-F1
#
_cell.length_a   1.000
_cell.length_b   1.000
_cell.length_c   1.000
_cell.angle_alpha   90.00
_cell.angle_beta   90.00
_cell.angle_gamma   90.00
#
_symmetry.space_group_name_H-M   'P 1'
#
loop_
_entity.id
_entity.type
_entity.pdbx_description
1 polymer ?
#
loop_
_entity_poly.entity_id
_entity_poly.type
_entity_poly.pdbx_seq_one_letter_code
_entity_poly.pdbx_strand_id
1 'polypeptide(L)'
;MADLIYEILAPGISWLEVPKVDLRILCGCPADAVKHLASKGKIRLVTENGATFETGPNAILLADNFLQNGLPANMAEFPVLQMFYKQGQIIPNHPNNKGERPILIGNANAVQSQLQYIYRGNYGLTTPEELIDCGVSLEDTAEMMAMKMQFAFGRIQPPDTLLATCVVKDTGWQSLKEDLLVSRKGMNQYQFKMGSDCIDVDLSLKEGETYPPPYKLLDQLLPRDKFSVWHTGEGDGWDCFRPCMASILVIDGEPYLVDAGPNVHYTLEVLGIDLSEVAGIFQTHAHDDHFAGLPYLLQGGRKIKYLSSTLVRKSTFQKLSDLISLPTEEIENFFEIVDLEFDNWTNVTESVQVQPRFSPHPVETNIFYFRYQEGGEAKIFGHLADIVSSAVLGRMKNPEAKYHISEDFFDKTLQSYLEQSDVKKIDAGGGMIHGEVVDFANDPSEKLILAHSSLPFSEDQLTSACT
;
A
#
# COMPACT_ATOMS: atom_id res chain seq x y z
N MET A 1 -2.63 38.81 1.17
CA MET A 1 -2.54 37.43 0.64
C MET A 1 -3.95 36.88 0.60
N ALA A 2 -4.30 36.04 -0.37
CA ALA A 2 -5.61 35.38 -0.37
C ALA A 2 -5.69 34.48 0.87
N ASP A 3 -6.84 34.46 1.56
CA ASP A 3 -7.01 33.62 2.74
C ASP A 3 -7.16 32.14 2.34
N LEU A 4 -7.56 31.88 1.10
CA LEU A 4 -7.74 30.57 0.47
C LEU A 4 -6.95 30.51 -0.85
N ILE A 5 -6.12 29.47 -1.02
CA ILE A 5 -5.33 29.22 -2.24
C ILE A 5 -5.74 27.85 -2.78
N TYR A 6 -6.30 27.81 -3.99
CA TYR A 6 -6.80 26.57 -4.59
C TYR A 6 -6.16 26.28 -5.94
N GLU A 7 -5.82 25.03 -6.17
CA GLU A 7 -5.18 24.55 -7.40
C GLU A 7 -5.68 23.15 -7.75
N ILE A 8 -6.08 22.94 -9.00
CA ILE A 8 -6.37 21.61 -9.54
C ILE A 8 -5.05 20.98 -9.99
N LEU A 9 -4.72 19.80 -9.46
CA LEU A 9 -3.46 19.12 -9.73
C LEU A 9 -3.59 18.06 -10.83
N ALA A 10 -4.71 17.35 -10.83
CA ALA A 10 -5.10 16.32 -11.79
C ALA A 10 -6.63 16.14 -11.73
N PRO A 11 -7.27 15.45 -12.69
CA PRO A 11 -8.65 15.00 -12.57
C PRO A 11 -8.95 14.38 -11.20
N GLY A 12 -9.93 14.95 -10.50
CA GLY A 12 -10.34 14.51 -9.16
C GLY A 12 -9.31 14.70 -8.03
N ILE A 13 -8.21 15.43 -8.27
CA ILE A 13 -7.19 15.76 -7.28
C ILE A 13 -6.93 17.27 -7.30
N SER A 14 -7.21 17.93 -6.19
CA SER A 14 -6.94 19.36 -6.02
C SER A 14 -6.34 19.66 -4.66
N TRP A 15 -5.79 20.86 -4.52
CA TRP A 15 -5.09 21.35 -3.36
C TRP A 15 -5.77 22.61 -2.85
N LEU A 16 -6.17 22.64 -1.59
CA LEU A 16 -6.65 23.84 -0.92
C LEU A 16 -5.74 24.17 0.27
N GLU A 17 -5.09 25.33 0.21
CA GLU A 17 -4.23 25.83 1.27
C GLU A 17 -4.84 27.06 1.94
N VAL A 18 -4.77 27.06 3.26
CA VAL A 18 -5.32 28.10 4.14
C VAL A 18 -4.20 28.53 5.09
N PRO A 19 -3.29 29.43 4.67
CA PRO A 19 -2.08 29.76 5.42
C PRO A 19 -2.36 30.29 6.82
N LYS A 20 -3.46 31.03 7.00
CA LYS A 20 -3.85 31.64 8.28
C LYS A 20 -3.96 30.63 9.44
N VAL A 21 -4.38 29.40 9.14
CA VAL A 21 -4.64 28.34 10.13
C VAL A 21 -3.74 27.11 9.94
N ASP A 22 -2.66 27.29 9.17
CA ASP A 22 -1.69 26.26 8.81
C ASP A 22 -2.34 24.97 8.25
N LEU A 23 -3.35 25.10 7.39
CA LEU A 23 -4.09 23.97 6.86
C LEU A 23 -3.85 23.78 5.36
N ARG A 24 -3.56 22.54 4.97
CA ARG A 24 -3.30 22.11 3.60
C ARG A 24 -4.14 20.87 3.33
N ILE A 25 -5.17 21.02 2.52
CA ILE A 25 -6.18 20.00 2.27
C ILE A 25 -5.92 19.35 0.91
N LEU A 26 -5.71 18.03 0.91
CA LEU A 26 -5.83 17.20 -0.27
C LEU A 26 -7.33 17.02 -0.59
N CYS A 27 -7.80 17.62 -1.68
CA CYS A 27 -9.18 17.56 -2.11
C CYS A 27 -9.37 16.48 -3.18
N GLY A 28 -9.97 15.34 -2.77
CA GLY A 28 -10.01 14.10 -3.52
C GLY A 28 -8.73 13.29 -3.34
N CYS A 29 -8.85 12.01 -3.01
CA CYS A 29 -7.71 11.14 -2.72
C CYS A 29 -7.84 9.77 -3.43
N PRO A 30 -7.92 9.73 -4.77
CA PRO A 30 -7.81 8.47 -5.50
C PRO A 30 -6.41 7.86 -5.32
N ALA A 31 -6.22 6.66 -5.87
CA ALA A 31 -4.92 6.00 -5.90
C ALA A 31 -3.81 6.93 -6.45
N ASP A 32 -2.58 6.80 -5.94
CA ASP A 32 -1.42 7.62 -6.30
C ASP A 32 -1.55 9.15 -6.04
N ALA A 33 -2.54 9.61 -5.26
CA ALA A 33 -2.67 11.04 -4.95
C ALA A 33 -1.41 11.67 -4.33
N VAL A 34 -0.68 10.93 -3.49
CA VAL A 34 0.61 11.38 -2.93
C VAL A 34 1.69 11.60 -4.00
N LYS A 35 1.72 10.78 -5.04
CA LYS A 35 2.68 10.90 -6.15
C LYS A 35 2.36 12.12 -7.02
N HIS A 36 1.07 12.41 -7.23
CA HIS A 36 0.63 13.67 -7.85
C HIS A 36 1.05 14.88 -7.01
N LEU A 37 0.83 14.85 -5.70
CA LEU A 37 1.28 15.92 -4.80
C LEU A 37 2.80 16.14 -4.85
N ALA A 38 3.61 15.06 -4.86
CA ALA A 38 5.06 15.14 -4.97
C ALA A 38 5.51 15.71 -6.32
N SER A 39 4.99 15.19 -7.44
CA SER A 39 5.35 15.67 -8.79
C SER A 39 4.97 17.14 -9.05
N LYS A 40 3.93 17.65 -8.37
CA LYS A 40 3.53 19.06 -8.39
C LYS A 40 4.22 19.91 -7.32
N GLY A 41 5.15 19.33 -6.56
CA GLY A 41 5.93 20.02 -5.54
C GLY A 41 5.11 20.52 -4.35
N LYS A 42 4.01 19.83 -3.99
CA LYS A 42 3.23 20.07 -2.75
C LYS A 42 3.81 19.29 -1.57
N ILE A 43 4.43 18.15 -1.85
CA ILE A 43 5.28 17.40 -0.92
C ILE A 43 6.73 17.71 -1.24
N ARG A 44 7.52 18.12 -0.24
CA ARG A 44 8.94 18.46 -0.38
C ARG A 44 9.71 18.06 0.86
N LEU A 45 10.96 17.67 0.69
CA LEU A 45 11.88 17.46 1.79
C LEU A 45 12.30 18.80 2.40
N VAL A 46 12.26 18.90 3.72
CA VAL A 46 12.73 20.06 4.49
C VAL A 46 13.58 19.59 5.67
N THR A 47 14.49 20.46 6.12
CA THR A 47 15.30 20.22 7.32
C THR A 47 15.01 21.32 8.33
N GLU A 48 14.41 20.95 9.46
CA GLU A 48 14.07 21.86 10.55
C GLU A 48 14.46 21.24 11.89
N ASN A 49 15.00 22.04 12.80
CA ASN A 49 15.40 21.61 14.14
C ASN A 49 16.26 20.34 14.17
N GLY A 50 17.11 20.14 13.15
CA GLY A 50 18.04 19.01 13.06
C GLY A 50 17.42 17.70 12.55
N ALA A 51 16.14 17.67 12.17
CA ALA A 51 15.52 16.53 11.50
C ALA A 51 15.15 16.87 10.06
N THR A 52 15.20 15.86 9.19
CA THR A 52 14.77 15.95 7.80
C THR A 52 13.48 15.17 7.61
N PHE A 53 12.43 15.83 7.14
CA PHE A 53 11.10 15.26 6.95
C PHE A 53 10.39 15.97 5.80
N GLU A 54 9.24 15.45 5.40
CA GLU A 54 8.46 16.01 4.29
C GLU A 54 7.44 17.07 4.73
N THR A 55 7.18 18.05 3.88
CA THR A 55 5.95 18.84 3.90
C THR A 55 4.81 18.06 3.23
N GLY A 56 3.59 18.56 3.31
CA GLY A 56 2.48 17.96 2.58
C GLY A 56 1.12 18.43 3.08
N PRO A 57 0.04 17.72 2.69
CA PRO A 57 -1.27 17.95 3.27
C PRO A 57 -1.29 17.59 4.75
N ASN A 58 -2.19 18.18 5.52
CA ASN A 58 -2.53 17.77 6.90
C ASN A 58 -4.04 17.59 7.08
N ALA A 59 -4.79 17.57 5.98
CA ALA A 59 -6.18 17.19 5.93
C ALA A 59 -6.53 16.60 4.56
N ILE A 60 -7.61 15.82 4.50
CA ILE A 60 -8.12 15.18 3.30
C ILE A 60 -9.63 15.46 3.22
N LEU A 61 -10.07 16.01 2.09
CA LEU A 61 -11.48 16.09 1.73
C LEU A 61 -11.83 14.89 0.85
N LEU A 62 -12.68 14.03 1.38
CA LEU A 62 -13.15 12.79 0.77
C LEU A 62 -14.29 13.07 -0.20
N ALA A 63 -14.34 12.32 -1.30
CA ALA A 63 -15.51 12.25 -2.16
C ALA A 63 -16.68 11.62 -1.40
N ASP A 64 -17.91 12.04 -1.71
CA ASP A 64 -19.11 11.46 -1.10
C ASP A 64 -19.32 10.01 -1.52
N ASN A 65 -19.08 9.72 -2.81
CA ASN A 65 -19.16 8.39 -3.38
C ASN A 65 -17.77 7.78 -3.45
N PHE A 66 -17.66 6.52 -3.02
CA PHE A 66 -16.42 5.76 -3.09
C PHE A 66 -15.98 5.47 -4.54
N LEU A 67 -16.91 5.28 -5.48
CA LEU A 67 -16.60 5.02 -6.89
C LEU A 67 -16.96 6.19 -7.79
N GLN A 68 -16.07 6.51 -8.72
CA GLN A 68 -16.34 7.41 -9.85
C GLN A 68 -15.78 6.78 -11.12
N ASN A 69 -16.61 6.67 -12.16
CA ASN A 69 -16.26 6.04 -13.43
C ASN A 69 -15.58 4.66 -13.29
N GLY A 70 -16.03 3.85 -12.33
CA GLY A 70 -15.48 2.52 -12.07
C GLY A 70 -14.19 2.50 -11.24
N LEU A 71 -13.65 3.64 -10.81
CA LEU A 71 -12.43 3.68 -10.00
C LEU A 71 -12.67 4.23 -8.59
N PRO A 72 -11.93 3.73 -7.58
CA PRO A 72 -11.93 4.28 -6.22
C PRO A 72 -11.55 5.76 -6.16
N ALA A 73 -12.41 6.58 -5.57
CA ALA A 73 -12.22 8.01 -5.35
C ALA A 73 -11.57 8.33 -4.00
N ASN A 74 -11.64 7.39 -3.04
CA ASN A 74 -11.11 7.53 -1.69
C ASN A 74 -10.19 6.35 -1.34
N MET A 75 -8.88 6.58 -1.39
CA MET A 75 -7.79 5.69 -0.95
C MET A 75 -6.82 6.51 -0.08
N ALA A 76 -7.23 6.76 1.16
CA ALA A 76 -6.56 7.72 2.03
C ALA A 76 -5.37 7.15 2.83
N GLU A 77 -5.06 5.85 2.72
CA GLU A 77 -3.96 5.24 3.49
C GLU A 77 -2.64 5.95 3.21
N PHE A 78 -2.15 5.95 1.98
CA PHE A 78 -0.83 6.54 1.68
C PHE A 78 -0.75 8.05 1.97
N PRO A 79 -1.76 8.88 1.64
CA PRO A 79 -1.82 10.26 2.13
C PRO A 79 -1.66 10.38 3.65
N VAL A 80 -2.29 9.49 4.43
CA VAL A 80 -2.17 9.51 5.89
C VAL A 80 -0.84 8.93 6.37
N LEU A 81 -0.32 7.86 5.78
CA LEU A 81 1.01 7.32 6.09
C LEU A 81 2.11 8.36 5.79
N GLN A 82 1.94 9.16 4.74
CA GLN A 82 2.81 10.30 4.47
C GLN A 82 2.79 11.31 5.62
N MET A 83 1.61 11.69 6.13
CA MET A 83 1.48 12.58 7.29
C MET A 83 2.09 11.97 8.56
N PHE A 84 1.81 10.69 8.82
CA PHE A 84 2.26 9.98 10.01
C PHE A 84 3.77 9.80 10.05
N TYR A 85 4.36 9.30 8.97
CA TYR A 85 5.72 8.80 8.95
C TYR A 85 6.68 9.70 8.18
N LYS A 86 6.30 10.21 7.00
CA LYS A 86 7.19 11.05 6.19
C LYS A 86 7.24 12.49 6.68
N GLN A 87 6.12 13.04 7.18
CA GLN A 87 6.13 14.30 7.93
C GLN A 87 6.48 14.08 9.41
N GLY A 88 6.40 12.84 9.90
CA GLY A 88 6.77 12.45 11.26
C GLY A 88 5.79 12.90 12.35
N GLN A 89 4.50 13.03 12.04
CA GLN A 89 3.48 13.50 12.99
C GLN A 89 3.17 12.50 14.11
N ILE A 90 3.45 11.20 13.94
CA ILE A 90 3.22 10.18 14.98
C ILE A 90 4.51 9.55 15.51
N ILE A 91 5.66 9.86 14.91
CA ILE A 91 6.94 9.29 15.31
C ILE A 91 7.32 9.86 16.69
N PRO A 92 7.59 9.00 17.70
CA PRO A 92 7.97 9.47 19.03
C PRO A 92 9.21 10.37 19.00
N ASN A 93 9.15 11.50 19.71
CA ASN A 93 10.23 12.50 19.81
C ASN A 93 10.64 13.17 18.48
N HIS A 94 9.90 12.97 17.40
CA HIS A 94 10.16 13.68 16.14
C HIS A 94 9.77 15.17 16.27
N PRO A 95 10.58 16.13 15.77
CA PRO A 95 10.32 17.56 15.99
C PRO A 95 9.03 18.07 15.33
N ASN A 96 8.51 17.37 14.33
CA ASN A 96 7.22 17.69 13.71
C ASN A 96 6.04 16.92 14.33
N ASN A 97 6.27 16.07 15.34
CA ASN A 97 5.21 15.51 16.16
C ASN A 97 4.75 16.56 17.18
N LYS A 98 3.86 17.46 16.74
CA LYS A 98 3.33 18.58 17.54
C LYS A 98 2.06 18.22 18.32
N GLY A 99 1.62 16.96 18.26
CA GLY A 99 0.34 16.51 18.84
C GLY A 99 -0.89 16.91 18.03
N GLU A 100 -0.72 17.56 16.87
CA GLU A 100 -1.79 17.80 15.91
C GLU A 100 -2.13 16.51 15.17
N ARG A 101 -3.42 16.32 14.87
CA ARG A 101 -3.93 15.14 14.17
C ARG A 101 -4.40 15.54 12.78
N PRO A 102 -4.03 14.80 11.72
CA PRO A 102 -4.61 15.03 10.41
C PRO A 102 -6.13 14.93 10.42
N ILE A 103 -6.79 15.69 9.56
CA ILE A 103 -8.26 15.78 9.54
C ILE A 103 -8.83 15.06 8.32
N LEU A 104 -9.73 14.10 8.53
CA LEU A 104 -10.61 13.59 7.48
C LEU A 104 -11.89 14.42 7.41
N ILE A 105 -12.20 14.95 6.24
CA ILE A 105 -13.34 15.83 5.97
C ILE A 105 -14.23 15.16 4.94
N GLY A 106 -15.53 15.06 5.20
CA GLY A 106 -16.46 14.46 4.25
C GLY A 106 -17.81 14.14 4.89
N ASN A 107 -18.67 13.43 4.17
CA ASN A 107 -19.89 12.91 4.79
C ASN A 107 -19.57 11.80 5.81
N ALA A 108 -20.55 11.44 6.64
CA ALA A 108 -20.37 10.49 7.73
C ALA A 108 -19.89 9.11 7.25
N ASN A 109 -20.42 8.62 6.12
CA ASN A 109 -20.10 7.29 5.60
C ASN A 109 -18.67 7.25 5.06
N ALA A 110 -18.27 8.23 4.25
CA ALA A 110 -16.92 8.32 3.70
C ALA A 110 -15.87 8.42 4.81
N VAL A 111 -16.12 9.26 5.83
CA VAL A 111 -15.23 9.42 6.99
C VAL A 111 -15.12 8.10 7.76
N GLN A 112 -16.24 7.44 8.07
CA GLN A 112 -16.23 6.20 8.85
C GLN A 112 -15.52 5.05 8.11
N SER A 113 -15.81 4.87 6.82
CA SER A 113 -15.14 3.87 5.98
C SER A 113 -13.63 4.11 5.94
N GLN A 114 -13.20 5.34 5.67
CA GLN A 114 -11.77 5.64 5.56
C GLN A 114 -11.03 5.53 6.90
N LEU A 115 -11.67 5.81 8.04
CA LEU A 115 -11.06 5.56 9.35
C LEU A 115 -10.71 4.07 9.55
N GLN A 116 -11.62 3.15 9.19
CA GLN A 116 -11.37 1.71 9.31
C GLN A 116 -10.37 1.23 8.26
N TYR A 117 -10.51 1.69 7.01
CA TYR A 117 -9.58 1.42 5.92
C TYR A 117 -8.14 1.75 6.29
N ILE A 118 -7.90 2.94 6.84
CA ILE A 118 -6.57 3.40 7.27
C ILE A 118 -6.10 2.61 8.49
N TYR A 119 -6.97 2.27 9.43
CA TYR A 119 -6.61 1.45 10.59
C TYR A 119 -6.11 0.07 10.15
N ARG A 120 -6.82 -0.59 9.23
CA ARG A 120 -6.40 -1.87 8.64
C ARG A 120 -5.17 -1.72 7.75
N GLY A 121 -5.04 -0.62 7.03
CA GLY A 121 -3.83 -0.31 6.28
C GLY A 121 -2.60 -0.13 7.16
N ASN A 122 -2.75 0.48 8.33
CA ASN A 122 -1.63 0.77 9.23
C ASN A 122 -1.22 -0.41 10.12
N TYR A 123 -2.16 -1.33 10.40
CA TYR A 123 -1.95 -2.39 11.41
C TYR A 123 -2.35 -3.79 10.96
N GLY A 124 -3.14 -3.95 9.90
CA GLY A 124 -3.65 -5.24 9.44
C GLY A 124 -4.57 -5.90 10.46
N LEU A 125 -4.29 -7.15 10.82
CA LEU A 125 -4.93 -7.86 11.93
C LEU A 125 -4.35 -7.34 13.26
N THR A 126 -5.21 -7.04 14.23
CA THR A 126 -4.81 -6.24 15.40
C THR A 126 -4.90 -6.96 16.74
N THR A 127 -5.47 -8.17 16.76
CA THR A 127 -5.58 -8.97 17.98
C THR A 127 -5.01 -10.38 17.81
N PRO A 128 -4.54 -11.02 18.90
CA PRO A 128 -4.12 -12.42 18.85
C PRO A 128 -5.21 -13.35 18.32
N GLU A 129 -6.47 -13.09 18.64
CA GLU A 129 -7.61 -13.89 18.19
C GLU A 129 -7.77 -13.84 16.66
N GLU A 130 -7.58 -12.67 16.04
CA GLU A 130 -7.63 -12.56 14.58
C GLU A 130 -6.56 -13.44 13.89
N LEU A 131 -5.36 -13.54 14.48
CA LEU A 131 -4.25 -14.38 14.00
C LEU A 131 -4.53 -15.88 14.22
N ILE A 132 -4.98 -16.26 15.42
CA ILE A 132 -5.30 -17.66 15.76
C ILE A 132 -6.43 -18.18 14.86
N ASP A 133 -7.44 -17.36 14.57
CA ASP A 133 -8.52 -17.70 13.65
C ASP A 133 -8.03 -17.95 12.21
N CYS A 134 -6.83 -17.45 11.85
CA CYS A 134 -6.18 -17.75 10.57
C CYS A 134 -5.38 -19.06 10.59
N GLY A 135 -5.37 -19.79 11.71
CA GLY A 135 -4.60 -21.02 11.89
C GLY A 135 -3.18 -20.81 12.40
N VAL A 136 -2.81 -19.60 12.84
CA VAL A 136 -1.48 -19.33 13.42
C VAL A 136 -1.38 -19.99 14.80
N SER A 137 -0.24 -20.62 15.09
CA SER A 137 -0.01 -21.26 16.39
C SER A 137 0.04 -20.21 17.52
N LEU A 138 -0.17 -20.64 18.77
CA LEU A 138 -0.09 -19.71 19.92
C LEU A 138 1.33 -19.12 20.09
N GLU A 139 2.35 -19.90 19.77
CA GLU A 139 3.75 -19.47 19.83
C GLU A 139 4.04 -18.42 18.77
N ASP A 140 3.72 -18.71 17.50
CA ASP A 140 3.92 -17.76 16.40
C ASP A 140 3.05 -16.51 16.56
N THR A 141 1.84 -16.64 17.13
CA THR A 141 0.96 -15.51 17.46
C THR A 141 1.64 -14.56 18.44
N ALA A 142 2.35 -15.09 19.46
CA ALA A 142 3.06 -14.26 20.43
C ALA A 142 4.22 -13.49 19.77
N GLU A 143 5.00 -14.16 18.92
CA GLU A 143 6.10 -13.56 18.15
C GLU A 143 5.58 -12.46 17.20
N MET A 144 4.55 -12.77 16.40
CA MET A 144 3.93 -11.82 15.47
C MET A 144 3.35 -10.61 16.20
N MET A 145 2.67 -10.80 17.33
CA MET A 145 2.14 -9.68 18.10
C MET A 145 3.25 -8.84 18.73
N ALA A 146 4.33 -9.43 19.22
CA ALA A 146 5.47 -8.69 19.74
C ALA A 146 6.14 -7.84 18.64
N MET A 147 6.34 -8.41 17.46
CA MET A 147 6.83 -7.72 16.27
C MET A 147 5.91 -6.56 15.86
N LYS A 148 4.60 -6.80 15.76
CA LYS A 148 3.64 -5.75 15.40
C LYS A 148 3.60 -4.62 16.43
N MET A 149 3.76 -4.92 17.71
CA MET A 149 3.91 -3.88 18.73
C MET A 149 5.18 -3.05 18.53
N GLN A 150 6.30 -3.63 18.07
CA GLN A 150 7.50 -2.86 17.75
C GLN A 150 7.26 -1.89 16.59
N PHE A 151 6.64 -2.35 15.49
CA PHE A 151 6.25 -1.48 14.38
C PHE A 151 5.24 -0.39 14.79
N ALA A 152 4.34 -0.71 15.72
CA ALA A 152 3.33 0.20 16.24
C ALA A 152 3.80 1.10 17.42
N PHE A 153 5.12 1.22 17.65
CA PHE A 153 5.68 2.01 18.75
C PHE A 153 5.11 1.64 20.14
N GLY A 154 4.87 0.34 20.34
CA GLY A 154 4.38 -0.27 21.57
C GLY A 154 2.87 -0.24 21.76
N ARG A 155 2.09 0.29 20.81
CA ARG A 155 0.62 0.34 20.91
C ARG A 155 -0.07 0.42 19.55
N ILE A 156 -1.00 -0.51 19.32
CA ILE A 156 -2.02 -0.33 18.27
C ILE A 156 -3.08 0.63 18.82
N GLN A 157 -3.36 1.68 18.04
CA GLN A 157 -4.22 2.77 18.45
C GLN A 157 -5.48 2.84 17.58
N PRO A 158 -6.67 3.01 18.16
CA PRO A 158 -7.88 3.26 17.39
C PRO A 158 -7.71 4.47 16.46
N PRO A 159 -8.31 4.46 15.26
CA PRO A 159 -8.04 5.46 14.23
C PRO A 159 -8.43 6.88 14.65
N ASP A 160 -9.46 7.02 15.49
CA ASP A 160 -9.94 8.29 16.04
C ASP A 160 -9.00 8.91 17.08
N THR A 161 -7.99 8.17 17.54
CA THR A 161 -6.91 8.73 18.38
C THR A 161 -5.82 9.37 17.54
N LEU A 162 -5.57 8.86 16.32
CA LEU A 162 -4.54 9.36 15.39
C LEU A 162 -5.07 10.40 14.40
N LEU A 163 -6.35 10.32 14.04
CA LEU A 163 -7.00 11.21 13.09
C LEU A 163 -8.12 12.00 13.77
N ALA A 164 -8.22 13.28 13.40
CA ALA A 164 -9.40 14.09 13.66
C ALA A 164 -10.40 13.96 12.50
N THR A 165 -11.67 14.28 12.75
CA THR A 165 -12.72 14.21 11.74
C THR A 165 -13.55 15.49 11.70
N CYS A 166 -13.99 15.84 10.51
CA CYS A 166 -14.99 16.88 10.24
C CYS A 166 -16.09 16.29 9.37
N VAL A 167 -17.16 15.82 10.01
CA VAL A 167 -18.34 15.31 9.30
C VAL A 167 -19.16 16.50 8.78
N VAL A 168 -19.17 16.68 7.47
CA VAL A 168 -19.92 17.73 6.77
C VAL A 168 -21.36 17.24 6.57
N LYS A 169 -22.32 17.97 7.13
CA LYS A 169 -23.74 17.63 7.04
C LYS A 169 -24.33 18.13 5.72
N ASP A 170 -25.48 17.58 5.35
CA ASP A 170 -26.19 17.98 4.12
C ASP A 170 -26.63 19.45 4.10
N THR A 171 -26.74 20.07 5.27
CA THR A 171 -27.16 21.47 5.40
C THR A 171 -26.31 22.23 6.41
N GLY A 172 -26.09 23.51 6.10
CA GLY A 172 -25.43 24.45 6.99
C GLY A 172 -23.91 24.42 6.89
N TRP A 173 -23.28 25.32 7.64
CA TRP A 173 -21.83 25.42 7.74
C TRP A 173 -21.34 24.64 8.96
N GLN A 174 -20.22 23.93 8.79
CA GLN A 174 -19.50 23.26 9.87
C GLN A 174 -18.16 23.96 10.06
N SER A 175 -17.75 24.15 11.32
CA SER A 175 -16.42 24.65 11.65
C SER A 175 -15.41 23.52 11.43
N LEU A 176 -14.37 23.80 10.65
CA LEU A 176 -13.29 22.86 10.34
C LEU A 176 -12.07 23.12 11.22
N LYS A 177 -11.55 24.36 11.21
CA LYS A 177 -10.42 24.78 12.04
C LYS A 177 -10.49 26.29 12.24
N GLU A 178 -10.57 26.73 13.50
CA GLU A 178 -10.77 28.14 13.87
C GLU A 178 -11.96 28.76 13.09
N ASP A 179 -11.71 29.84 12.33
CA ASP A 179 -12.72 30.56 11.54
C ASP A 179 -13.03 29.90 10.18
N LEU A 180 -12.32 28.83 9.79
CA LEU A 180 -12.56 28.13 8.53
C LEU A 180 -13.84 27.30 8.61
N LEU A 181 -14.79 27.59 7.72
CA LEU A 181 -16.04 26.87 7.60
C LEU A 181 -16.05 26.03 6.32
N VAL A 182 -16.70 24.88 6.38
CA VAL A 182 -17.00 24.01 5.23
C VAL A 182 -18.50 23.75 5.17
N SER A 183 -19.06 23.64 3.98
CA SER A 183 -20.44 23.19 3.77
C SER A 183 -20.53 22.30 2.53
N ARG A 184 -21.40 21.30 2.58
CA ARG A 184 -21.75 20.48 1.42
C ARG A 184 -22.85 21.19 0.63
N LYS A 185 -22.66 21.35 -0.69
CA LYS A 185 -23.63 22.00 -1.60
C LYS A 185 -24.38 20.99 -2.47
N GLY A 186 -23.77 19.84 -2.71
CA GLY A 186 -24.31 18.76 -3.52
C GLY A 186 -23.43 17.53 -3.41
N MET A 187 -23.71 16.52 -4.22
CA MET A 187 -22.86 15.34 -4.33
C MET A 187 -21.46 15.75 -4.80
N ASN A 188 -20.42 15.39 -4.06
CA ASN A 188 -19.01 15.73 -4.34
C ASN A 188 -18.71 17.24 -4.43
N GLN A 189 -19.66 18.10 -4.04
CA GLN A 189 -19.56 19.55 -4.17
C GLN A 189 -19.54 20.20 -2.79
N TYR A 190 -18.43 20.84 -2.46
CA TYR A 190 -18.19 21.49 -1.19
C TYR A 190 -17.86 22.97 -1.39
N GLN A 191 -18.09 23.75 -0.35
CA GLN A 191 -17.69 25.16 -0.31
C GLN A 191 -16.96 25.45 0.99
N PHE A 192 -15.81 26.10 0.89
CA PHE A 192 -15.02 26.57 2.03
C PHE A 192 -15.12 28.08 2.15
N LYS A 193 -15.15 28.58 3.38
CA LYS A 193 -15.26 30.01 3.67
C LYS A 193 -14.35 30.42 4.82
N MET A 194 -13.58 31.48 4.61
CA MET A 194 -12.75 32.14 5.62
C MET A 194 -12.93 33.66 5.45
N GLY A 195 -13.48 34.34 6.46
CA GLY A 195 -13.78 35.77 6.35
C GLY A 195 -14.74 36.08 5.19
N SER A 196 -14.30 36.90 4.23
CA SER A 196 -15.02 37.20 2.99
C SER A 196 -14.72 36.23 1.84
N ASP A 197 -13.62 35.49 1.93
CA ASP A 197 -13.17 34.60 0.88
C ASP A 197 -13.98 33.30 0.92
N CYS A 198 -14.38 32.84 -0.26
CA CYS A 198 -15.23 31.68 -0.45
C CYS A 198 -14.77 30.94 -1.70
N ILE A 199 -14.64 29.62 -1.60
CA ILE A 199 -14.20 28.79 -2.72
C ILE A 199 -15.02 27.51 -2.83
N ASP A 200 -15.42 27.19 -4.05
CA ASP A 200 -16.11 25.95 -4.38
C ASP A 200 -15.08 24.89 -4.77
N VAL A 201 -15.28 23.68 -4.27
CA VAL A 201 -14.45 22.51 -4.55
C VAL A 201 -15.36 21.40 -5.07
N ASP A 202 -15.14 20.99 -6.31
CA ASP A 202 -15.86 19.89 -6.97
C ASP A 202 -14.91 18.70 -7.15
N LEU A 203 -15.26 17.56 -6.57
CA LEU A 203 -14.48 16.32 -6.64
C LEU A 203 -14.98 15.37 -7.75
N SER A 204 -15.94 15.80 -8.57
CA SER A 204 -16.57 14.97 -9.59
C SER A 204 -15.66 14.78 -10.80
N LEU A 205 -15.53 13.54 -11.27
CA LEU A 205 -14.99 13.25 -12.60
C LEU A 205 -16.03 13.55 -13.68
N LYS A 206 -15.58 14.04 -14.83
CA LYS A 206 -16.43 14.15 -16.02
C LYS A 206 -16.70 12.78 -16.62
N GLU A 207 -17.72 12.70 -17.48
CA GLU A 207 -18.00 11.47 -18.25
C GLU A 207 -16.78 11.07 -19.09
N GLY A 208 -16.34 9.82 -18.95
CA GLY A 208 -15.17 9.26 -19.63
C GLY A 208 -13.81 9.72 -19.06
N GLU A 209 -13.78 10.56 -18.03
CA GLU A 209 -12.54 10.95 -17.36
C GLU A 209 -12.08 9.85 -16.37
N THR A 210 -10.77 9.67 -16.23
CA THR A 210 -10.17 8.74 -15.28
C THR A 210 -9.17 9.47 -14.38
N TYR A 211 -8.80 8.86 -13.26
CA TYR A 211 -7.66 9.32 -12.46
C TYR A 211 -6.37 8.97 -13.22
N PRO A 212 -5.54 9.94 -13.63
CA PRO A 212 -4.37 9.63 -14.42
C PRO A 212 -3.27 8.99 -13.57
N PRO A 213 -2.49 8.04 -14.11
CA PRO A 213 -1.25 7.61 -13.48
C PRO A 213 -0.24 8.79 -13.44
N PRO A 214 0.65 8.86 -12.45
CA PRO A 214 1.69 9.90 -12.38
C PRO A 214 2.84 9.65 -13.37
N TYR A 215 2.89 8.46 -13.98
CA TYR A 215 3.91 8.01 -14.92
C TYR A 215 3.30 7.59 -16.27
N LYS A 216 4.16 7.35 -17.25
CA LYS A 216 3.78 6.85 -18.57
C LYS A 216 4.50 5.54 -18.86
N LEU A 217 3.75 4.53 -19.28
CA LEU A 217 4.26 3.25 -19.74
C LEU A 217 4.30 3.19 -21.27
N LEU A 218 5.15 2.32 -21.80
CA LEU A 218 5.25 2.05 -23.23
C LEU A 218 4.37 0.84 -23.56
N ASP A 219 3.70 0.90 -24.72
CA ASP A 219 2.93 -0.23 -25.23
C ASP A 219 3.88 -1.39 -25.57
N GLN A 220 3.62 -2.55 -24.98
CA GLN A 220 4.41 -3.75 -25.17
C GLN A 220 3.53 -4.98 -24.97
N LEU A 221 3.18 -5.67 -26.05
CA LEU A 221 2.37 -6.88 -25.96
C LEU A 221 3.07 -7.98 -25.16
N LEU A 222 2.36 -8.52 -24.17
CA LEU A 222 2.82 -9.63 -23.35
C LEU A 222 2.82 -10.96 -24.15
N PRO A 223 3.96 -11.63 -24.33
CA PRO A 223 4.04 -12.98 -24.89
C PRO A 223 3.32 -14.00 -24.01
N ARG A 224 2.73 -15.02 -24.65
CA ARG A 224 1.98 -16.10 -23.97
C ARG A 224 2.84 -17.36 -23.86
N ASP A 225 3.98 -17.21 -23.16
CA ASP A 225 4.93 -18.30 -22.92
C ASP A 225 4.37 -19.37 -21.96
N LYS A 226 5.04 -20.52 -21.87
CA LYS A 226 4.70 -21.55 -20.86
C LYS A 226 4.97 -21.08 -19.43
N PHE A 227 6.12 -20.45 -19.22
CA PHE A 227 6.46 -19.81 -17.96
C PHE A 227 7.32 -18.58 -18.24
N SER A 228 6.89 -17.41 -17.82
CA SER A 228 7.72 -16.20 -17.85
C SER A 228 7.39 -15.26 -16.70
N VAL A 229 8.36 -14.46 -16.29
CA VAL A 229 8.22 -13.42 -15.27
C VAL A 229 8.38 -12.07 -15.94
N TRP A 230 7.37 -11.22 -15.80
CA TRP A 230 7.35 -9.86 -16.31
C TRP A 230 7.33 -8.88 -15.15
N HIS A 231 8.39 -8.11 -15.02
CA HIS A 231 8.50 -7.09 -13.98
C HIS A 231 7.74 -5.85 -14.41
N THR A 232 6.64 -5.55 -13.72
CA THR A 232 5.71 -4.47 -14.12
C THR A 232 5.90 -3.19 -13.33
N GLY A 233 6.67 -3.22 -12.23
CA GLY A 233 7.04 -2.03 -11.48
C GLY A 233 8.12 -2.32 -10.45
N GLU A 234 8.93 -1.30 -10.14
CA GLU A 234 10.08 -1.37 -9.23
C GLU A 234 10.08 -0.23 -8.19
N GLY A 235 9.09 0.67 -8.26
CA GLY A 235 8.96 1.78 -7.33
C GLY A 235 8.35 1.33 -6.01
N ASP A 236 8.55 2.13 -4.96
CA ASP A 236 7.71 2.07 -3.76
C ASP A 236 6.40 2.86 -4.01
N GLY A 237 5.52 2.92 -3.01
CA GLY A 237 4.31 3.76 -3.11
C GLY A 237 4.55 5.28 -3.12
N TRP A 238 5.81 5.73 -3.09
CA TRP A 238 6.21 7.15 -3.18
C TRP A 238 6.79 7.52 -4.55
N ASP A 239 7.23 6.55 -5.36
CA ASP A 239 7.85 6.77 -6.66
C ASP A 239 6.84 7.30 -7.70
N CYS A 240 7.05 8.53 -8.18
CA CYS A 240 6.17 9.17 -9.16
C CYS A 240 6.51 8.84 -10.63
N PHE A 241 7.60 8.12 -10.89
CA PHE A 241 8.10 7.81 -12.24
C PHE A 241 7.90 6.36 -12.64
N ARG A 242 7.73 5.45 -11.68
CA ARG A 242 7.58 4.02 -11.92
C ARG A 242 6.32 3.47 -11.23
N PRO A 243 5.69 2.41 -11.79
CA PRO A 243 4.69 1.64 -11.05
C PRO A 243 5.30 1.04 -9.78
N CYS A 244 4.44 0.79 -8.79
CA CYS A 244 4.81 0.11 -7.56
C CYS A 244 5.33 -1.30 -7.85
N MET A 245 6.12 -1.85 -6.92
CA MET A 245 6.67 -3.19 -7.04
C MET A 245 5.57 -4.22 -7.33
N ALA A 246 5.63 -4.81 -8.52
CA ALA A 246 4.71 -5.86 -8.93
C ALA A 246 5.36 -6.73 -10.02
N SER A 247 4.76 -7.90 -10.27
CA SER A 247 5.12 -8.75 -11.40
C SER A 247 3.88 -9.34 -12.05
N ILE A 248 3.99 -9.78 -13.30
CA ILE A 248 3.04 -10.68 -13.95
C ILE A 248 3.78 -11.98 -14.25
N LEU A 249 3.21 -13.10 -13.83
CA LEU A 249 3.65 -14.43 -14.22
C LEU A 249 2.78 -14.90 -15.38
N VAL A 250 3.38 -15.31 -16.48
CA VAL A 250 2.65 -16.07 -17.50
C VAL A 250 2.82 -17.54 -17.17
N ILE A 251 1.73 -18.24 -16.93
CA ILE A 251 1.70 -19.66 -16.60
C ILE A 251 0.79 -20.36 -17.62
N ASP A 252 1.38 -21.23 -18.43
CA ASP A 252 0.71 -21.95 -19.53
C ASP A 252 -0.09 -21.00 -20.45
N GLY A 253 0.48 -19.83 -20.75
CA GLY A 253 -0.12 -18.78 -21.57
C GLY A 253 -1.09 -17.84 -20.84
N GLU A 254 -1.45 -18.11 -19.58
CA GLU A 254 -2.37 -17.28 -18.81
C GLU A 254 -1.63 -16.31 -17.87
N PRO A 255 -2.01 -15.02 -17.82
CA PRO A 255 -1.41 -14.04 -16.93
C PRO A 255 -1.94 -14.15 -15.49
N TYR A 256 -1.02 -14.26 -14.54
CA TYR A 256 -1.25 -14.18 -13.09
C TYR A 256 -0.54 -12.94 -12.55
N LEU A 257 -1.23 -12.14 -11.76
CA LEU A 257 -0.62 -10.97 -11.10
C LEU A 257 0.12 -11.41 -9.84
N VAL A 258 1.25 -10.77 -9.53
CA VAL A 258 1.80 -10.72 -8.18
C VAL A 258 1.60 -9.29 -7.73
N ASP A 259 0.61 -9.13 -6.85
CA ASP A 259 -0.01 -7.88 -6.43
C ASP A 259 -0.75 -7.09 -7.52
N ALA A 260 -1.68 -6.25 -7.06
CA ALA A 260 -2.45 -5.34 -7.89
C ALA A 260 -2.37 -3.94 -7.27
N GLY A 261 -1.27 -3.25 -7.54
CA GLY A 261 -1.06 -1.87 -7.09
C GLY A 261 -1.92 -0.83 -7.82
N PRO A 262 -1.68 0.46 -7.54
CA PRO A 262 -2.33 1.59 -8.20
C PRO A 262 -2.19 1.49 -9.72
N ASN A 263 -3.28 1.81 -10.43
CA ASN A 263 -3.29 1.86 -11.90
C ASN A 263 -3.02 0.51 -12.61
N VAL A 264 -3.29 -0.63 -11.96
CA VAL A 264 -3.16 -1.96 -12.60
C VAL A 264 -3.91 -2.06 -13.94
N HIS A 265 -5.04 -1.37 -14.10
CA HIS A 265 -5.78 -1.30 -15.36
C HIS A 265 -4.95 -0.71 -16.50
N TYR A 266 -4.15 0.33 -16.22
CA TYR A 266 -3.25 0.94 -17.19
C TYR A 266 -2.09 -0.01 -17.54
N THR A 267 -1.54 -0.69 -16.54
CA THR A 267 -0.50 -1.73 -16.76
C THR A 267 -1.02 -2.86 -17.66
N LEU A 268 -2.25 -3.33 -17.43
CA LEU A 268 -2.86 -4.38 -18.26
C LEU A 268 -3.11 -3.88 -19.70
N GLU A 269 -3.61 -2.66 -19.86
CA GLU A 269 -3.87 -2.04 -21.16
C GLU A 269 -2.61 -1.95 -22.03
N VAL A 270 -1.52 -1.38 -21.51
CA VAL A 270 -0.27 -1.24 -22.29
C VAL A 270 0.40 -2.59 -22.59
N LEU A 271 0.08 -3.62 -21.79
CA LEU A 271 0.54 -4.99 -22.02
C LEU A 271 -0.36 -5.78 -22.99
N GLY A 272 -1.48 -5.19 -23.42
CA GLY A 272 -2.47 -5.85 -24.29
C GLY A 272 -3.16 -7.02 -23.60
N ILE A 273 -3.39 -6.91 -22.29
CA ILE A 273 -4.07 -7.92 -21.48
C ILE A 273 -5.46 -7.41 -21.14
N ASP A 274 -6.48 -8.14 -21.58
CA ASP A 274 -7.85 -7.85 -21.15
C ASP A 274 -8.06 -8.34 -19.71
N LEU A 275 -8.91 -7.66 -18.93
CA LEU A 275 -9.21 -8.09 -17.56
C LEU A 275 -9.76 -9.53 -17.52
N SER A 276 -10.51 -9.94 -18.56
CA SER A 276 -11.00 -11.31 -18.72
C SER A 276 -9.93 -12.33 -19.12
N GLU A 277 -8.66 -11.93 -19.28
CA GLU A 277 -7.52 -12.84 -19.45
C GLU A 277 -6.75 -13.08 -18.16
N VAL A 278 -6.86 -12.20 -17.13
CA VAL A 278 -6.20 -12.38 -15.82
C VAL A 278 -6.71 -13.60 -15.08
N ALA A 279 -5.91 -14.66 -14.98
CA ALA A 279 -6.34 -15.95 -14.44
C ALA A 279 -6.30 -16.00 -12.90
N GLY A 280 -5.40 -15.23 -12.29
CA GLY A 280 -5.34 -15.13 -10.84
C GLY A 280 -4.42 -14.03 -10.35
N ILE A 281 -4.39 -13.87 -9.04
CA ILE A 281 -3.51 -12.96 -8.30
C ILE A 281 -2.88 -13.69 -7.12
N PHE A 282 -1.57 -13.56 -7.00
CA PHE A 282 -0.80 -13.85 -5.80
C PHE A 282 -0.69 -12.56 -4.99
N GLN A 283 -1.35 -12.49 -3.83
CA GLN A 283 -1.33 -11.28 -3.00
C GLN A 283 -0.23 -11.40 -1.93
N THR A 284 0.68 -10.42 -1.90
CA THR A 284 1.73 -10.35 -0.87
C THR A 284 1.18 -9.77 0.42
N HIS A 285 0.53 -8.61 0.37
CA HIS A 285 -0.05 -7.93 1.54
C HIS A 285 -1.01 -6.80 1.16
N ALA A 286 -1.53 -6.09 2.17
CA ALA A 286 -2.67 -5.19 2.03
C ALA A 286 -2.35 -3.69 1.85
N HIS A 287 -1.08 -3.23 1.80
CA HIS A 287 -0.79 -1.81 1.58
C HIS A 287 -1.22 -1.35 0.17
N ASP A 288 -1.67 -0.09 0.03
CA ASP A 288 -2.27 0.44 -1.21
C ASP A 288 -1.37 0.28 -2.43
N ASP A 289 -0.04 0.34 -2.28
CA ASP A 289 0.91 0.14 -3.36
C ASP A 289 0.89 -1.28 -3.96
N HIS A 290 0.29 -2.25 -3.25
CA HIS A 290 0.10 -3.65 -3.66
C HIS A 290 -1.37 -4.06 -3.77
N PHE A 291 -2.28 -3.21 -3.30
CA PHE A 291 -3.70 -3.50 -3.06
C PHE A 291 -4.67 -2.66 -3.91
N ALA A 292 -4.32 -1.42 -4.25
CA ALA A 292 -5.26 -0.43 -4.79
C ALA A 292 -5.94 -0.83 -6.11
N GLY A 293 -5.39 -1.80 -6.83
CA GLY A 293 -5.95 -2.37 -8.05
C GLY A 293 -7.01 -3.44 -7.81
N LEU A 294 -7.16 -4.00 -6.60
CA LEU A 294 -8.13 -5.06 -6.32
C LEU A 294 -9.59 -4.69 -6.68
N PRO A 295 -10.11 -3.48 -6.36
CA PRO A 295 -11.45 -3.09 -6.77
C PRO A 295 -11.68 -3.08 -8.29
N TYR A 296 -10.63 -2.90 -9.08
CA TYR A 296 -10.72 -3.04 -10.54
C TYR A 296 -10.91 -4.50 -10.96
N LEU A 297 -10.24 -5.44 -10.29
CA LEU A 297 -10.38 -6.86 -10.59
C LEU A 297 -11.79 -7.39 -10.32
N LEU A 298 -12.50 -6.82 -9.33
CA LEU A 298 -13.90 -7.16 -9.03
C LEU A 298 -14.88 -6.83 -10.18
N GLN A 299 -14.47 -5.99 -11.13
CA GLN A 299 -15.29 -5.62 -12.29
C GLN A 299 -15.22 -6.68 -13.40
N GLY A 300 -14.31 -7.65 -13.27
CA GLY A 300 -14.22 -8.78 -14.18
C GLY A 300 -15.51 -9.62 -14.13
N GLY A 301 -16.09 -9.92 -15.29
CA GLY A 301 -17.28 -10.79 -15.38
C GLY A 301 -17.02 -12.26 -15.04
N ARG A 302 -15.78 -12.62 -14.65
CA ARG A 302 -15.35 -13.96 -14.28
C ARG A 302 -14.62 -13.93 -12.94
N LYS A 303 -14.75 -14.99 -12.16
CA LYS A 303 -13.93 -15.18 -10.97
C LYS A 303 -12.48 -15.44 -11.39
N ILE A 304 -11.56 -14.71 -10.78
CA ILE A 304 -10.12 -14.99 -10.88
C ILE A 304 -9.67 -15.73 -9.63
N LYS A 305 -8.60 -16.52 -9.72
CA LYS A 305 -8.02 -17.18 -8.55
C LYS A 305 -7.39 -16.15 -7.63
N TYR A 306 -7.68 -16.20 -6.34
CA TYR A 306 -7.02 -15.42 -5.32
C TYR A 306 -6.14 -16.34 -4.49
N LEU A 307 -4.83 -16.24 -4.68
CA LEU A 307 -3.83 -17.12 -4.08
C LEU A 307 -3.02 -16.36 -3.02
N SER A 308 -3.09 -16.80 -1.78
CA SER A 308 -2.41 -16.15 -0.65
C SER A 308 -2.46 -17.06 0.58
N SER A 309 -1.62 -16.81 1.58
CA SER A 309 -1.91 -17.34 2.92
C SER A 309 -3.25 -16.83 3.45
N THR A 310 -3.91 -17.66 4.28
CA THR A 310 -5.15 -17.28 4.99
C THR A 310 -4.99 -15.99 5.78
N LEU A 311 -3.80 -15.82 6.38
CA LEU A 311 -3.42 -14.67 7.18
C LEU A 311 -3.51 -13.37 6.38
N VAL A 312 -2.83 -13.32 5.23
CA VAL A 312 -2.85 -12.16 4.33
C VAL A 312 -4.20 -11.96 3.68
N ARG A 313 -4.89 -13.05 3.29
CA ARG A 313 -6.24 -12.96 2.71
C ARG A 313 -7.22 -12.31 3.67
N LYS A 314 -7.25 -12.73 4.94
CA LYS A 314 -8.16 -12.17 5.95
C LYS A 314 -7.89 -10.68 6.18
N SER A 315 -6.63 -10.29 6.34
CA SER A 315 -6.21 -8.89 6.51
C SER A 315 -6.63 -8.03 5.30
N THR A 316 -6.33 -8.52 4.09
CA THR A 316 -6.65 -7.85 2.83
C THR A 316 -8.15 -7.71 2.63
N PHE A 317 -8.94 -8.76 2.90
CA PHE A 317 -10.38 -8.75 2.66
C PHE A 317 -11.10 -7.87 3.68
N GLN A 318 -10.63 -7.80 4.92
CA GLN A 318 -11.14 -6.83 5.90
C GLN A 318 -10.89 -5.39 5.43
N LYS A 319 -9.66 -5.08 4.97
CA LYS A 319 -9.34 -3.75 4.41
C LYS A 319 -10.20 -3.44 3.17
N LEU A 320 -10.40 -4.41 2.28
CA LEU A 320 -11.25 -4.26 1.10
C LEU A 320 -12.72 -4.05 1.46
N SER A 321 -13.23 -4.77 2.47
CA SER A 321 -14.56 -4.59 3.04
C SER A 321 -14.77 -3.15 3.52
N ASP A 322 -13.81 -2.62 4.27
CA ASP A 322 -13.87 -1.23 4.76
C ASP A 322 -13.84 -0.23 3.60
N LEU A 323 -13.09 -0.52 2.53
CA LEU A 323 -12.98 0.34 1.36
C LEU A 323 -14.28 0.39 0.54
N ILE A 324 -14.82 -0.77 0.17
CA ILE A 324 -15.95 -0.85 -0.77
C ILE A 324 -17.31 -0.97 -0.05
N SER A 325 -17.31 -1.05 1.28
CA SER A 325 -18.49 -1.19 2.14
C SER A 325 -19.32 -2.45 1.85
N LEU A 326 -18.65 -3.57 1.52
CA LEU A 326 -19.27 -4.89 1.37
C LEU A 326 -18.73 -5.85 2.42
N PRO A 327 -19.56 -6.72 3.02
CA PRO A 327 -19.08 -7.78 3.91
C PRO A 327 -18.02 -8.66 3.25
N THR A 328 -17.09 -9.18 4.05
CA THR A 328 -16.02 -10.06 3.56
C THR A 328 -16.55 -11.29 2.83
N GLU A 329 -17.66 -11.88 3.30
CA GLU A 329 -18.29 -13.05 2.69
C GLU A 329 -18.84 -12.74 1.29
N GLU A 330 -19.28 -11.49 1.05
CA GLU A 330 -19.71 -11.05 -0.27
C GLU A 330 -18.50 -10.84 -1.19
N ILE A 331 -17.40 -10.30 -0.66
CA ILE A 331 -16.13 -10.13 -1.39
C ILE A 331 -15.57 -11.49 -1.83
N GLU A 332 -15.61 -12.50 -0.97
CA GLU A 332 -15.17 -13.86 -1.27
C GLU A 332 -15.87 -14.44 -2.50
N ASN A 333 -17.12 -14.04 -2.78
CA ASN A 333 -17.86 -14.53 -3.94
C ASN A 333 -17.33 -14.02 -5.28
N PHE A 334 -16.49 -12.97 -5.31
CA PHE A 334 -15.87 -12.49 -6.55
C PHE A 334 -14.64 -13.29 -6.98
N PHE A 335 -14.11 -14.14 -6.10
CA PHE A 335 -12.87 -14.87 -6.33
C PHE A 335 -13.04 -16.39 -6.27
N GLU A 336 -12.11 -17.11 -6.87
CA GLU A 336 -11.82 -18.51 -6.55
C GLU A 336 -10.68 -18.54 -5.53
N ILE A 337 -11.01 -18.75 -4.26
CA ILE A 337 -10.03 -18.65 -3.17
C ILE A 337 -9.16 -19.89 -3.11
N VAL A 338 -7.84 -19.68 -3.07
CA VAL A 338 -6.82 -20.70 -2.87
C VAL A 338 -5.93 -20.28 -1.70
N ASP A 339 -6.24 -20.82 -0.52
CA ASP A 339 -5.41 -20.61 0.67
C ASP A 339 -4.12 -21.44 0.56
N LEU A 340 -2.99 -20.75 0.67
CA LEU A 340 -1.65 -21.32 0.59
C LEU A 340 -1.08 -21.51 1.99
N GLU A 341 -0.53 -22.69 2.27
CA GLU A 341 0.16 -22.97 3.53
C GLU A 341 1.59 -22.42 3.50
N PHE A 342 2.00 -21.72 4.56
CA PHE A 342 3.38 -21.24 4.69
C PHE A 342 4.37 -22.39 4.59
N ASP A 343 5.51 -22.11 3.97
CA ASP A 343 6.65 -23.01 3.84
C ASP A 343 6.37 -24.33 3.11
N ASN A 344 5.23 -24.44 2.43
CA ASN A 344 4.84 -25.60 1.64
C ASN A 344 4.66 -25.27 0.15
N TRP A 345 5.19 -26.11 -0.72
CA TRP A 345 5.00 -26.00 -2.16
C TRP A 345 3.59 -26.47 -2.57
N THR A 346 2.81 -25.57 -3.14
CA THR A 346 1.47 -25.82 -3.66
C THR A 346 1.48 -25.79 -5.18
N ASN A 347 0.85 -26.78 -5.83
CA ASN A 347 0.73 -26.80 -7.28
C ASN A 347 -0.26 -25.73 -7.76
N VAL A 348 0.19 -24.86 -8.65
CA VAL A 348 -0.67 -23.95 -9.42
C VAL A 348 -1.11 -24.64 -10.72
N THR A 349 -0.18 -25.32 -11.38
CA THR A 349 -0.39 -26.23 -12.52
C THR A 349 0.45 -27.49 -12.34
N GLU A 350 0.50 -28.38 -13.33
CA GLU A 350 1.40 -29.55 -13.29
C GLU A 350 2.89 -29.17 -13.32
N SER A 351 3.21 -28.02 -13.92
CA SER A 351 4.58 -27.54 -14.15
C SER A 351 4.98 -26.39 -13.22
N VAL A 352 4.02 -25.71 -12.58
CA VAL A 352 4.27 -24.55 -11.71
C VAL A 352 3.78 -24.78 -10.29
N GLN A 353 4.66 -24.47 -9.34
CA GLN A 353 4.37 -24.47 -7.91
C GLN A 353 4.68 -23.11 -7.28
N VAL A 354 3.99 -22.80 -6.19
CA VAL A 354 4.21 -21.62 -5.35
C VAL A 354 4.43 -22.04 -3.90
N GLN A 355 5.34 -21.36 -3.20
CA GLN A 355 5.53 -21.48 -1.76
C GLN A 355 5.51 -20.08 -1.16
N PRO A 356 4.50 -19.72 -0.35
CA PRO A 356 4.57 -18.50 0.44
C PRO A 356 5.48 -18.71 1.66
N ARG A 357 6.16 -17.66 2.09
CA ARG A 357 6.79 -17.58 3.41
C ARG A 357 6.33 -16.31 4.10
N PHE A 358 6.24 -16.35 5.43
CA PHE A 358 5.90 -15.19 6.21
C PHE A 358 7.04 -14.16 6.18
N SER A 359 6.70 -12.89 6.02
CA SER A 359 7.63 -11.76 6.12
C SER A 359 7.20 -10.80 7.23
N PRO A 360 8.09 -10.49 8.19
CA PRO A 360 7.88 -9.42 9.14
C PRO A 360 7.64 -8.05 8.51
N HIS A 361 6.45 -7.51 8.71
CA HIS A 361 6.03 -6.17 8.26
C HIS A 361 4.92 -5.63 9.18
N PRO A 362 4.56 -4.32 9.17
CA PRO A 362 3.47 -3.79 9.99
C PRO A 362 2.11 -4.45 9.72
N VAL A 363 1.87 -4.92 8.50
CA VAL A 363 0.70 -5.71 8.09
C VAL A 363 1.12 -7.13 7.71
N GLU A 364 0.17 -8.05 7.71
CA GLU A 364 0.41 -9.45 7.33
C GLU A 364 0.98 -9.51 5.92
N THR A 365 2.12 -10.19 5.74
CA THR A 365 2.86 -10.19 4.47
C THR A 365 3.39 -11.57 4.09
N ASN A 366 3.19 -11.94 2.83
CA ASN A 366 3.81 -13.08 2.17
C ASN A 366 4.97 -12.58 1.30
N ILE A 367 6.08 -13.32 1.31
CA ILE A 367 6.98 -13.40 0.15
C ILE A 367 6.69 -14.70 -0.60
N PHE A 368 6.95 -14.74 -1.89
CA PHE A 368 6.68 -15.91 -2.71
C PHE A 368 7.93 -16.45 -3.39
N TYR A 369 8.05 -17.77 -3.39
CA TYR A 369 8.93 -18.49 -4.30
C TYR A 369 8.07 -19.28 -5.28
N PHE A 370 8.38 -19.14 -6.57
CA PHE A 370 7.72 -19.86 -7.65
C PHE A 370 8.71 -20.83 -8.27
N ARG A 371 8.29 -22.08 -8.49
CA ARG A 371 9.09 -23.11 -9.13
C ARG A 371 8.41 -23.55 -10.42
N TYR A 372 9.10 -23.40 -11.54
CA TYR A 372 8.75 -24.02 -12.80
C TYR A 372 9.60 -25.27 -13.02
N GLN A 373 8.98 -26.39 -13.39
CA GLN A 373 9.69 -27.64 -13.66
C GLN A 373 9.19 -28.31 -14.94
N GLU A 374 10.08 -28.44 -15.92
CA GLU A 374 9.84 -29.19 -17.16
C GLU A 374 11.12 -29.91 -17.58
N GLY A 375 11.03 -31.19 -17.96
CA GLY A 375 12.19 -31.94 -18.49
C GLY A 375 13.31 -32.26 -17.48
N GLY A 376 13.06 -32.11 -16.18
CA GLY A 376 13.99 -32.48 -15.11
C GLY A 376 14.84 -31.33 -14.56
N GLU A 377 14.82 -30.15 -15.21
CA GLU A 377 15.39 -28.92 -14.66
C GLU A 377 14.28 -28.11 -13.97
N ALA A 378 14.62 -27.50 -12.83
CA ALA A 378 13.71 -26.60 -12.11
C ALA A 378 14.29 -25.19 -12.14
N LYS A 379 13.43 -24.20 -12.42
CA LYS A 379 13.74 -22.78 -12.35
C LYS A 379 12.94 -22.13 -11.22
N ILE A 380 13.59 -21.32 -10.40
CA ILE A 380 13.00 -20.67 -9.24
C ILE A 380 13.02 -19.15 -9.42
N PHE A 381 11.86 -18.53 -9.23
CA PHE A 381 11.71 -17.09 -9.12
C PHE A 381 11.29 -16.71 -7.70
N GLY A 382 12.08 -15.88 -7.01
CA GLY A 382 11.73 -15.29 -5.73
C GLY A 382 11.16 -13.88 -5.89
N HIS A 383 10.01 -13.61 -5.29
CA HIS A 383 9.39 -12.29 -5.21
C HIS A 383 9.24 -11.88 -3.74
N LEU A 384 10.17 -11.06 -3.27
CA LEU A 384 10.28 -10.64 -1.87
C LEU A 384 9.81 -9.19 -1.73
N ALA A 385 8.49 -8.96 -1.79
CA ALA A 385 7.90 -7.65 -1.54
C ALA A 385 7.84 -7.38 -0.03
N ASP A 386 8.09 -6.12 0.35
CA ASP A 386 7.91 -5.62 1.71
C ASP A 386 8.53 -6.53 2.79
N ILE A 387 9.83 -6.82 2.62
CA ILE A 387 10.65 -7.49 3.62
C ILE A 387 11.26 -6.47 4.58
N VAL A 388 11.63 -6.88 5.79
CA VAL A 388 12.36 -6.01 6.72
C VAL A 388 13.86 -6.33 6.78
N SER A 389 14.71 -5.30 6.95
CA SER A 389 16.15 -5.50 7.08
C SER A 389 16.56 -6.21 8.38
N SER A 390 17.70 -6.91 8.34
CA SER A 390 18.32 -7.55 9.51
C SER A 390 18.61 -6.53 10.62
N ALA A 391 19.00 -5.30 10.25
CA ALA A 391 19.27 -4.23 11.19
C ALA A 391 18.00 -3.78 11.93
N VAL A 392 16.85 -3.71 11.26
CA VAL A 392 15.57 -3.37 11.88
C VAL A 392 15.08 -4.52 12.76
N LEU A 393 15.01 -5.73 12.20
CA LEU A 393 14.52 -6.91 12.92
C LEU A 393 15.41 -7.25 14.13
N GLY A 394 16.72 -7.08 13.99
CA GLY A 394 17.69 -7.32 15.05
C GLY A 394 17.50 -6.41 16.27
N ARG A 395 16.99 -5.18 16.08
CA ARG A 395 16.63 -4.30 17.21
C ARG A 395 15.41 -4.80 17.99
N MET A 396 14.55 -5.60 17.36
CA MET A 396 13.35 -6.15 18.00
C MET A 396 13.67 -7.35 18.92
N LYS A 397 14.91 -7.86 18.92
CA LYS A 397 15.36 -8.97 19.79
C LYS A 397 15.74 -8.55 21.21
N ASN A 398 15.67 -7.27 21.55
CA ASN A 398 16.15 -6.79 22.85
C ASN A 398 15.30 -7.37 24.00
N PRO A 399 15.83 -8.27 24.85
CA PRO A 399 15.05 -8.94 25.90
C PRO A 399 14.58 -7.99 27.00
N GLU A 400 15.22 -6.83 27.15
CA GLU A 400 14.79 -5.79 28.10
C GLU A 400 13.59 -4.98 27.58
N ALA A 401 13.27 -5.08 26.28
CA ALA A 401 12.09 -4.43 25.73
C ALA A 401 10.82 -5.20 26.12
N LYS A 402 9.75 -4.44 26.40
CA LYS A 402 8.43 -4.99 26.75
C LYS A 402 7.91 -5.99 25.70
N TYR A 403 8.16 -5.70 24.43
CA TYR A 403 7.84 -6.56 23.30
C TYR A 403 9.14 -6.90 22.61
N HIS A 404 9.42 -8.18 22.44
CA HIS A 404 10.60 -8.62 21.71
C HIS A 404 10.29 -9.93 21.00
N ILE A 405 11.01 -10.17 19.91
CA ILE A 405 10.98 -11.44 19.18
C ILE A 405 12.12 -12.34 19.65
N SER A 406 11.99 -13.65 19.44
CA SER A 406 13.07 -14.59 19.70
C SER A 406 14.20 -14.53 18.66
N GLU A 407 15.36 -15.08 19.02
CA GLU A 407 16.47 -15.32 18.09
C GLU A 407 16.04 -16.27 16.97
N ASP A 408 15.28 -17.32 17.30
CA ASP A 408 14.77 -18.29 16.32
C ASP A 408 13.85 -17.62 15.28
N PHE A 409 12.97 -16.71 15.69
CA PHE A 409 12.12 -15.96 14.75
C PHE A 409 12.94 -15.09 13.81
N PHE A 410 13.96 -14.41 14.33
CA PHE A 410 14.89 -13.60 13.54
C PHE A 410 15.69 -14.45 12.54
N ASP A 411 16.30 -15.55 13.00
CA ASP A 411 17.14 -16.42 12.17
C ASP A 411 16.32 -17.10 11.07
N LYS A 412 15.15 -17.65 11.41
CA LYS A 412 14.22 -18.25 10.43
C LYS A 412 13.80 -17.24 9.37
N THR A 413 13.48 -16.01 9.77
CA THR A 413 13.10 -14.95 8.85
C THR A 413 14.21 -14.68 7.84
N LEU A 414 15.43 -14.40 8.30
CA LEU A 414 16.54 -14.07 7.40
C LEU A 414 16.96 -15.24 6.53
N GLN A 415 16.94 -16.46 7.08
CA GLN A 415 17.17 -17.67 6.29
C GLN A 415 16.14 -17.82 5.18
N SER A 416 14.88 -17.46 5.44
CA SER A 416 13.81 -17.54 4.45
C SER A 416 14.03 -16.63 3.23
N TYR A 417 14.73 -15.49 3.42
CA TYR A 417 15.05 -14.53 2.37
C TYR A 417 16.18 -15.00 1.45
N LEU A 418 17.09 -15.82 1.98
CA LEU A 418 18.29 -16.29 1.28
C LEU A 418 18.09 -17.60 0.51
N GLU A 419 16.85 -18.02 0.28
CA GLU A 419 16.55 -19.20 -0.57
C GLU A 419 17.15 -19.02 -1.96
N GLN A 420 17.92 -19.99 -2.44
CA GLN A 420 18.53 -19.91 -3.76
C GLN A 420 17.46 -19.83 -4.87
N SER A 421 17.62 -18.86 -5.76
CA SER A 421 16.74 -18.66 -6.92
C SER A 421 17.54 -18.42 -8.20
N ASP A 422 16.98 -18.71 -9.36
CA ASP A 422 17.56 -18.30 -10.65
C ASP A 422 17.38 -16.78 -10.85
N VAL A 423 16.22 -16.26 -10.46
CA VAL A 423 15.96 -14.81 -10.42
C VAL A 423 15.28 -14.48 -9.09
N LYS A 424 15.75 -13.45 -8.40
CA LYS A 424 15.13 -12.96 -7.18
C LYS A 424 14.92 -11.46 -7.26
N LYS A 425 13.69 -11.03 -7.07
CA LYS A 425 13.30 -9.64 -6.94
C LYS A 425 13.12 -9.31 -5.46
N ILE A 426 13.84 -8.32 -4.96
CA ILE A 426 13.87 -7.99 -3.54
C ILE A 426 13.47 -6.54 -3.29
N ASP A 427 12.66 -6.33 -2.27
CA ASP A 427 12.48 -5.01 -1.66
C ASP A 427 13.81 -4.57 -1.01
N ALA A 428 14.28 -3.40 -1.44
CA ALA A 428 15.46 -2.72 -0.92
C ALA A 428 15.16 -1.24 -0.59
N GLY A 429 13.93 -0.92 -0.20
CA GLY A 429 13.47 0.44 0.11
C GLY A 429 14.06 1.05 1.38
N GLY A 430 14.56 0.22 2.29
CA GLY A 430 15.19 0.60 3.55
C GLY A 430 14.30 1.36 4.55
N GLY A 431 14.92 2.09 5.46
CA GLY A 431 14.21 2.88 6.46
C GLY A 431 13.70 2.03 7.64
N MET A 432 12.44 2.21 8.04
CA MET A 432 11.91 1.63 9.29
C MET A 432 11.28 0.26 9.12
N ILE A 433 10.86 -0.09 7.89
CA ILE A 433 10.03 -1.29 7.65
C ILE A 433 10.47 -2.10 6.42
N HIS A 434 11.39 -1.60 5.59
CA HIS A 434 11.79 -2.28 4.34
C HIS A 434 13.20 -2.90 4.42
N GLY A 435 13.53 -3.67 3.38
CA GLY A 435 14.77 -4.41 3.25
C GLY A 435 15.96 -3.53 2.92
N GLU A 436 17.17 -4.04 3.14
CA GLU A 436 18.40 -3.39 2.72
C GLU A 436 19.26 -4.33 1.88
N VAL A 437 19.88 -3.80 0.82
CA VAL A 437 20.69 -4.57 -0.13
C VAL A 437 21.82 -5.35 0.57
N VAL A 438 22.38 -4.79 1.65
CA VAL A 438 23.49 -5.42 2.39
C VAL A 438 23.13 -6.79 2.97
N ASP A 439 21.86 -7.05 3.25
CA ASP A 439 21.38 -8.33 3.78
C ASP A 439 21.49 -9.47 2.74
N PHE A 440 21.64 -9.11 1.46
CA PHE A 440 21.74 -10.02 0.32
C PHE A 440 23.16 -10.13 -0.25
N ALA A 441 24.17 -9.57 0.42
CA ALA A 441 25.56 -9.59 -0.06
C ALA A 441 26.16 -10.99 -0.26
N ASN A 442 25.59 -12.01 0.38
CA ASN A 442 25.97 -13.43 0.21
C ASN A 442 24.79 -14.28 -0.30
N ASP A 443 23.81 -13.66 -0.97
CA ASP A 443 22.68 -14.38 -1.51
C ASP A 443 23.16 -15.39 -2.59
N PRO A 444 22.70 -16.65 -2.55
CA PRO A 444 23.17 -17.68 -3.48
C PRO A 444 22.51 -17.62 -4.86
N SER A 445 21.63 -16.64 -5.13
CA SER A 445 20.85 -16.57 -6.38
C SER A 445 21.68 -16.07 -7.56
N GLU A 446 21.32 -16.51 -8.77
CA GLU A 446 22.07 -16.15 -10.00
C GLU A 446 21.84 -14.71 -10.43
N LYS A 447 20.68 -14.13 -10.10
CA LYS A 447 20.34 -12.74 -10.45
C LYS A 447 19.46 -12.11 -9.39
N LEU A 448 19.90 -10.97 -8.87
CA LEU A 448 19.11 -10.09 -8.01
C LEU A 448 18.55 -8.91 -8.80
N ILE A 449 17.30 -8.54 -8.51
CA ILE A 449 16.63 -7.34 -9.00
C ILE A 449 16.24 -6.52 -7.77
N LEU A 450 16.84 -5.33 -7.63
CA LEU A 450 16.56 -4.42 -6.54
C LEU A 450 15.31 -3.59 -6.87
N ALA A 451 14.33 -3.61 -5.96
CA ALA A 451 13.00 -3.03 -6.15
C ALA A 451 12.54 -2.26 -4.90
N HIS A 452 11.30 -1.75 -4.98
CA HIS A 452 10.60 -1.05 -3.89
C HIS A 452 11.36 0.16 -3.35
N SER A 453 11.87 1.00 -4.25
CA SER A 453 12.53 2.25 -3.88
C SER A 453 12.09 3.38 -4.79
N SER A 454 11.82 4.55 -4.23
CA SER A 454 11.62 5.81 -4.97
C SER A 454 12.93 6.49 -5.38
N LEU A 455 14.06 6.04 -4.84
CA LEU A 455 15.39 6.57 -5.14
C LEU A 455 16.21 5.58 -5.97
N PRO A 456 17.11 6.07 -6.84
CA PRO A 456 18.06 5.21 -7.52
C PRO A 456 19.01 4.56 -6.51
N PHE A 457 19.38 3.31 -6.76
CA PHE A 457 20.41 2.60 -5.99
C PHE A 457 21.81 3.14 -6.35
N SER A 458 22.69 3.22 -5.34
CA SER A 458 24.09 3.62 -5.55
C SER A 458 24.88 2.52 -6.26
N GLU A 459 26.03 2.88 -6.86
CA GLU A 459 26.95 1.90 -7.46
C GLU A 459 27.42 0.84 -6.45
N ASP A 460 27.65 1.23 -5.19
CA ASP A 460 28.04 0.32 -4.11
C ASP A 460 26.92 -0.70 -3.82
N GLN A 461 25.67 -0.24 -3.76
CA GLN A 461 24.51 -1.12 -3.58
C GLN A 461 24.37 -2.10 -4.75
N LEU A 462 24.45 -1.60 -5.99
CA LEU A 462 24.39 -2.43 -7.18
C LEU A 462 25.52 -3.46 -7.21
N THR A 463 26.74 -3.07 -6.83
CA THR A 463 27.90 -3.97 -6.78
C THR A 463 27.75 -5.02 -5.69
N SER A 464 27.21 -4.66 -4.52
CA SER A 464 26.94 -5.61 -3.43
C SER A 464 25.85 -6.64 -3.76
N ALA A 465 24.97 -6.31 -4.70
CA ALA A 465 23.90 -7.19 -5.19
C ALA A 465 24.31 -8.02 -6.43
N CYS A 466 25.45 -7.72 -7.05
CA CYS A 466 25.99 -8.52 -8.14
C CYS A 466 26.55 -9.83 -7.57
N THR A 467 25.88 -10.93 -7.85
CA THR A 467 26.36 -12.29 -7.58
C THR A 467 27.26 -12.83 -8.69
#